data_AF-A0A9E6JSJ8-F1
#
_entry.id   AF-A0A9E6JSJ8-F1
#
_cell.length_a   1.000
_cell.length_b   1.000
_cell.length_c   1.000
_cell.angle_alpha   90.00
_cell.angle_beta   90.00
_cell.angle_gamma   90.00
#
_symmetry.space_group_name_H-M   'P 1'
#
loop_
_entity.id
_entity.type
_entity.pdbx_description
1 polymer ?
#
loop_
_entity_poly.entity_id
_entity_poly.type
_entity_poly.pdbx_seq_one_letter_code
_entity_poly.pdbx_strand_id
1 'polypeptide(L)'
;MIIKGIAIFNYYSNFNVGDKIFNPDSYLIGENLGYPIICLKNILNKKGIEIHTADYFNRFEDIDAMIYLDHLTGFENSLKSIRKDYPHIKHYLLIMENEIIKPDNYDKNNHNLYDKCFTWNDYFVDGERIIKYCIGNKLQNIMLSTFEEKEKLACMICGNKMVNHPKELYSERLKAIEFFENNYPEDFDLYGFGWDKDKHKCYKGMVKTKTDIYSKYKFAFCYENAKEIEGYVTEKIWDVLMSGTIPIYYKTKELPDSIYVDICKFDNYQELYNYMKNMTKNDYELFINNIKDYLNSEEVKRYSGEYFAKTIIDNII
;
A
#
# COMPACT_ATOMS: atom_id res chain seq x y z
N MET A 1 12.29 -21.45 -22.09
CA MET A 1 13.34 -20.39 -22.14
C MET A 1 13.83 -20.23 -20.71
N ILE A 2 15.14 -20.19 -20.47
CA ILE A 2 15.65 -19.94 -19.12
C ILE A 2 15.70 -18.43 -18.96
N ILE A 3 14.83 -17.85 -18.13
CA ILE A 3 14.86 -16.42 -17.82
C ILE A 3 16.15 -16.13 -17.05
N LYS A 4 16.90 -15.14 -17.51
CA LYS A 4 18.14 -14.63 -16.89
C LYS A 4 18.09 -13.13 -16.67
N GLY A 5 17.47 -12.36 -17.57
CA GLY A 5 17.36 -10.90 -17.46
C GLY A 5 15.90 -10.44 -17.39
N ILE A 6 15.56 -9.65 -16.39
CA ILE A 6 14.24 -9.03 -16.24
C ILE A 6 14.38 -7.51 -16.19
N ALA A 7 13.71 -6.80 -17.09
CA ALA A 7 13.55 -5.36 -16.99
C ALA A 7 12.28 -5.01 -16.18
N ILE A 8 12.35 -4.02 -15.30
CA ILE A 8 11.18 -3.53 -14.56
C ILE A 8 10.87 -2.07 -14.89
N PHE A 9 9.59 -1.76 -15.00
CA PHE A 9 9.05 -0.44 -15.25
C PHE A 9 7.97 -0.12 -14.23
N ASN A 10 7.97 1.11 -13.76
CA ASN A 10 6.96 1.69 -12.90
C ASN A 10 6.22 2.78 -13.68
N TYR A 11 4.91 2.89 -13.48
CA TYR A 11 4.12 4.02 -13.99
C TYR A 11 4.70 5.38 -13.56
N TYR A 12 5.20 5.48 -12.33
CA TYR A 12 5.88 6.67 -11.83
C TYR A 12 7.34 6.72 -12.34
N SER A 13 7.58 7.57 -13.33
CA SER A 13 8.83 7.61 -14.11
C SER A 13 10.10 7.87 -13.29
N ASN A 14 9.99 8.48 -12.11
CA ASN A 14 11.12 8.74 -11.21
C ASN A 14 11.80 7.44 -10.71
N PHE A 15 11.13 6.29 -10.77
CA PHE A 15 11.70 4.99 -10.36
C PHE A 15 12.37 4.23 -11.51
N ASN A 16 12.24 4.66 -12.77
CA ASN A 16 12.62 3.88 -13.96
C ASN A 16 14.08 4.05 -14.40
N VAL A 17 14.91 4.70 -13.60
CA VAL A 17 16.32 5.00 -13.93
C VAL A 17 17.20 4.74 -12.73
N GLY A 18 18.37 4.14 -12.95
CA GLY A 18 19.39 3.96 -11.93
C GLY A 18 18.97 3.00 -10.82
N ASP A 19 18.12 2.01 -11.13
CA ASP A 19 17.61 1.04 -10.16
C ASP A 19 16.91 1.68 -8.94
N LYS A 20 16.41 2.91 -9.08
CA LYS A 20 15.75 3.65 -7.99
C LYS A 20 14.56 2.91 -7.38
N ILE A 21 13.86 2.11 -8.17
CA ILE A 21 12.78 1.22 -7.70
C ILE A 21 13.24 0.20 -6.63
N PHE A 22 14.53 -0.11 -6.57
CA PHE A 22 15.11 -1.02 -5.58
C PHE A 22 15.81 -0.28 -4.44
N ASN A 23 15.80 1.05 -4.45
CA ASN A 23 16.41 1.87 -3.41
C ASN A 23 15.33 2.37 -2.43
N PRO A 24 15.32 1.94 -1.16
CA PRO A 24 14.39 2.43 -0.14
C PRO A 24 14.34 3.96 -0.03
N ASP A 25 15.47 4.65 -0.22
CA ASP A 25 15.57 6.11 -0.09
C ASP A 25 14.91 6.87 -1.25
N SER A 26 14.52 6.16 -2.33
CA SER A 26 13.80 6.77 -3.46
C SER A 26 12.30 6.98 -3.16
N TYR A 27 11.79 6.38 -2.09
CA TYR A 27 10.39 6.48 -1.69
C TYR A 27 10.21 7.64 -0.71
N LEU A 28 9.73 8.78 -1.23
CA LEU A 28 9.53 10.00 -0.44
C LEU A 28 8.30 9.97 0.47
N ILE A 29 7.38 9.04 0.20
CA ILE A 29 6.07 8.94 0.85
C ILE A 29 5.86 7.47 1.18
N GLY A 30 5.44 7.17 2.41
CA GLY A 30 5.10 5.80 2.81
C GLY A 30 6.32 5.01 3.29
N GLU A 31 6.21 4.45 4.48
CA GLU A 31 7.28 3.63 5.06
C GLU A 31 7.26 2.25 4.37
N ASN A 32 8.43 1.74 3.98
CA ASN A 32 8.59 0.41 3.35
C ASN A 32 7.84 0.16 2.03
N LEU A 33 7.34 1.19 1.31
CA LEU A 33 6.61 0.99 0.04
C LEU A 33 7.38 0.18 -1.01
N GLY A 34 8.69 0.35 -1.11
CA GLY A 34 9.54 -0.40 -2.05
C GLY A 34 9.86 -1.83 -1.63
N TYR A 35 9.57 -2.20 -0.37
CA TYR A 35 10.01 -3.47 0.20
C TYR A 35 9.60 -4.71 -0.61
N PRO A 36 8.36 -4.84 -1.11
CA PRO A 36 7.96 -6.02 -1.88
C PRO A 36 8.78 -6.22 -3.16
N ILE A 37 9.10 -5.12 -3.85
CA ILE A 37 9.91 -5.14 -5.08
C ILE A 37 11.38 -5.43 -4.77
N ILE A 38 11.89 -4.95 -3.63
CA ILE A 38 13.23 -5.30 -3.14
C ILE A 38 13.30 -6.80 -2.80
N CYS A 39 12.28 -7.36 -2.16
CA CYS A 39 12.19 -8.80 -1.92
C CYS A 39 12.20 -9.60 -3.22
N LEU A 40 11.44 -9.15 -4.23
CA LEU A 40 11.45 -9.76 -5.56
C LEU A 40 12.86 -9.80 -6.15
N LYS A 41 13.58 -8.68 -6.15
CA LYS A 41 14.99 -8.61 -6.61
C LYS A 41 15.90 -9.56 -5.85
N ASN A 42 15.81 -9.57 -4.53
CA ASN A 42 16.66 -10.42 -3.70
C ASN A 42 16.44 -11.92 -3.96
N ILE A 43 15.19 -12.36 -4.18
CA ILE A 43 14.90 -13.77 -4.44
C ILE A 43 15.29 -14.16 -5.88
N LEU A 44 15.07 -13.29 -6.87
CA LEU A 44 15.51 -13.50 -8.25
C LEU A 44 17.04 -13.61 -8.34
N ASN A 45 17.77 -12.70 -7.71
CA ASN A 45 19.24 -12.71 -7.71
C ASN A 45 19.80 -14.01 -7.09
N LYS A 46 19.17 -14.54 -6.02
CA LYS A 46 19.54 -15.84 -5.42
C LYS A 46 19.31 -17.02 -6.37
N LYS A 47 18.41 -16.88 -7.36
CA LYS A 47 18.17 -17.86 -8.42
C LYS A 47 19.05 -17.63 -9.65
N GLY A 48 19.96 -16.66 -9.62
CA GLY A 48 20.82 -16.31 -10.76
C GLY A 48 20.08 -15.55 -11.86
N ILE A 49 18.98 -14.87 -11.52
CA ILE A 49 18.19 -14.06 -12.44
C ILE A 49 18.36 -12.60 -12.03
N GLU A 50 18.84 -11.78 -12.95
CA GLU A 50 19.06 -10.36 -12.73
C GLU A 50 17.77 -9.59 -13.02
N ILE A 51 17.46 -8.60 -12.17
CA ILE A 51 16.36 -7.67 -12.40
C ILE A 51 16.82 -6.23 -12.18
N HIS A 52 16.61 -5.41 -13.21
CA HIS A 52 17.04 -4.02 -13.24
C HIS A 52 16.02 -3.11 -13.92
N THR A 53 16.12 -1.81 -13.68
CA THR A 53 15.46 -0.83 -14.55
C THR A 53 16.04 -0.92 -15.96
N ALA A 54 15.24 -0.52 -16.96
CA ALA A 54 15.55 -0.77 -18.36
C ALA A 54 16.87 -0.14 -18.85
N ASP A 55 17.32 0.94 -18.21
CA ASP A 55 18.58 1.63 -18.51
C ASP A 55 19.85 0.81 -18.20
N TYR A 56 19.73 -0.30 -17.48
CA TYR A 56 20.84 -1.23 -17.25
C TYR A 56 21.05 -2.25 -18.39
N PHE A 57 20.08 -2.36 -19.29
CA PHE A 57 20.17 -3.28 -20.42
C PHE A 57 20.63 -2.51 -21.67
N ASN A 58 21.76 -2.91 -22.23
CA ASN A 58 22.29 -2.27 -23.46
C ASN A 58 21.51 -2.69 -24.71
N ARG A 59 20.86 -3.86 -24.68
CA ARG A 59 20.16 -4.46 -25.81
C ARG A 59 18.91 -5.19 -25.34
N PHE A 60 17.86 -5.18 -26.16
CA PHE A 60 16.62 -5.90 -25.84
C PHE A 60 16.80 -7.41 -25.85
N GLU A 61 17.76 -7.93 -26.61
CA GLU A 61 18.12 -9.36 -26.66
C GLU A 61 18.69 -9.88 -25.34
N ASP A 62 19.11 -8.99 -24.43
CA ASP A 62 19.59 -9.34 -23.09
C ASP A 62 18.43 -9.41 -22.07
N ILE A 63 17.20 -9.11 -22.49
CA ILE A 63 15.98 -9.13 -21.67
C ILE A 63 15.15 -10.36 -22.03
N ASP A 64 14.80 -11.17 -21.05
CA ASP A 64 13.89 -12.32 -21.22
C ASP A 64 12.45 -11.98 -20.84
N ALA A 65 12.28 -11.04 -19.91
CA ALA A 65 10.97 -10.59 -19.44
C ALA A 65 10.96 -9.12 -19.02
N MET A 66 9.77 -8.50 -19.11
CA MET A 66 9.49 -7.14 -18.66
C MET A 66 8.33 -7.15 -17.67
N ILE A 67 8.56 -6.58 -16.49
CA ILE A 67 7.56 -6.40 -15.43
C ILE A 67 7.13 -4.94 -15.41
N TYR A 68 5.82 -4.69 -15.37
CA TYR A 68 5.22 -3.36 -15.36
C TYR A 68 4.42 -3.19 -14.06
N LEU A 69 4.80 -2.24 -13.21
CA LEU A 69 3.99 -1.81 -12.07
C LEU A 69 3.01 -0.74 -12.56
N ASP A 70 1.76 -1.16 -12.68
CA ASP A 70 0.66 -0.48 -13.36
C ASP A 70 0.85 -0.31 -14.88
N HIS A 71 -0.27 -0.07 -15.57
CA HIS A 71 -0.31 0.10 -17.02
C HIS A 71 0.32 1.45 -17.44
N LEU A 72 1.19 1.40 -18.44
CA LEU A 72 1.90 2.56 -18.99
C LEU A 72 1.04 3.29 -20.03
N THR A 73 0.11 4.12 -19.56
CA THR A 73 -0.81 4.87 -20.44
C THR A 73 -0.09 5.74 -21.44
N GLY A 74 -0.50 5.64 -22.71
CA GLY A 74 0.11 6.35 -23.83
C GLY A 74 1.33 5.64 -24.43
N PHE A 75 1.78 4.52 -23.85
CA PHE A 75 2.90 3.71 -24.35
C PHE A 75 2.45 2.39 -25.00
N GLU A 76 1.15 2.23 -25.28
CA GLU A 76 0.57 1.00 -25.83
C GLU A 76 1.17 0.66 -27.19
N ASN A 77 1.43 1.66 -28.03
CA ASN A 77 2.09 1.46 -29.32
C ASN A 77 3.55 1.01 -29.16
N SER A 78 4.28 1.59 -28.20
CA SER A 78 5.65 1.15 -27.89
C SER A 78 5.68 -0.28 -27.39
N LEU A 79 4.73 -0.67 -26.51
CA LEU A 79 4.59 -2.06 -26.04
C LEU A 79 4.27 -3.01 -27.20
N LYS A 80 3.36 -2.63 -28.10
CA LYS A 80 3.04 -3.43 -29.31
C LYS A 80 4.26 -3.60 -30.21
N SER A 81 5.06 -2.54 -30.41
CA SER A 81 6.29 -2.61 -31.20
C SER A 81 7.32 -3.54 -30.56
N ILE A 82 7.58 -3.40 -29.26
CA ILE A 82 8.52 -4.30 -28.55
C ILE A 82 8.08 -5.75 -28.68
N ARG A 83 6.79 -6.06 -28.48
CA ARG A 83 6.27 -7.43 -28.64
C ARG A 83 6.42 -7.98 -30.06
N LYS A 84 6.31 -7.11 -31.06
CA LYS A 84 6.45 -7.48 -32.48
C LYS A 84 7.92 -7.73 -32.84
N ASP A 85 8.79 -6.82 -32.42
CA ASP A 85 10.21 -6.83 -32.79
C ASP A 85 11.02 -7.82 -31.95
N TYR A 86 10.59 -8.06 -30.70
CA TYR A 86 11.23 -8.95 -29.73
C TYR A 86 10.21 -9.95 -29.12
N PRO A 87 9.65 -10.87 -29.92
CA PRO A 87 8.57 -11.78 -29.47
C PRO A 87 9.00 -12.81 -28.41
N HIS A 88 10.30 -12.91 -28.12
CA HIS A 88 10.82 -13.76 -27.05
C HIS A 88 10.59 -13.14 -25.67
N ILE A 89 10.53 -11.81 -25.56
CA ILE A 89 10.35 -11.09 -24.30
C ILE A 89 8.94 -11.32 -23.79
N LYS A 90 8.82 -11.80 -22.55
CA LYS A 90 7.52 -11.94 -21.86
C LYS A 90 7.15 -10.65 -21.15
N HIS A 91 5.88 -10.25 -21.20
CA HIS A 91 5.38 -9.03 -20.60
C HIS A 91 4.41 -9.35 -19.46
N TYR A 92 4.67 -8.78 -18.28
CA TYR A 92 3.90 -9.05 -17.07
C TYR A 92 3.42 -7.75 -16.42
N LEU A 93 2.11 -7.62 -16.19
CA LEU A 93 1.53 -6.45 -15.51
C LEU A 93 1.24 -6.77 -14.05
N LEU A 94 1.66 -5.91 -13.12
CA LEU A 94 1.28 -5.94 -11.71
C LEU A 94 0.42 -4.70 -11.43
N ILE A 95 -0.87 -4.92 -11.17
CA ILE A 95 -1.84 -3.85 -10.87
C ILE A 95 -1.71 -3.47 -9.40
N MET A 96 -1.06 -2.35 -9.12
CA MET A 96 -0.80 -1.84 -7.78
C MET A 96 -1.86 -0.80 -7.38
N GLU A 97 -2.16 0.14 -8.27
CA GLU A 97 -3.11 1.23 -8.02
C GLU A 97 -4.56 0.82 -8.34
N ASN A 98 -5.49 1.38 -7.55
CA ASN A 98 -6.92 1.13 -7.71
C ASN A 98 -7.54 1.89 -8.90
N GLU A 99 -8.77 1.54 -9.25
CA GLU A 99 -9.48 2.04 -10.44
C GLU A 99 -9.76 3.54 -10.44
N ILE A 100 -9.70 4.20 -9.27
CA ILE A 100 -9.89 5.65 -9.15
C ILE A 100 -8.60 6.40 -9.40
N ILE A 101 -7.47 5.83 -8.93
CA ILE A 101 -6.14 6.44 -9.10
C ILE A 101 -5.58 6.12 -10.48
N LYS A 102 -5.77 4.89 -10.95
CA LYS A 102 -5.26 4.40 -12.23
C LYS A 102 -6.34 3.61 -13.00
N PRO A 103 -7.32 4.29 -13.62
CA PRO A 103 -8.42 3.63 -14.32
C PRO A 103 -7.95 2.73 -15.47
N ASP A 104 -6.84 3.06 -16.13
CA ASP A 104 -6.33 2.29 -17.28
C ASP A 104 -5.88 0.86 -16.91
N ASN A 105 -5.59 0.60 -15.62
CA ASN A 105 -5.35 -0.75 -15.11
C ASN A 105 -6.59 -1.65 -15.24
N TYR A 106 -7.78 -1.08 -15.38
CA TYR A 106 -9.05 -1.79 -15.29
C TYR A 106 -9.77 -1.90 -16.64
N ASP A 107 -9.16 -1.37 -17.72
CA ASP A 107 -9.56 -1.69 -19.08
C ASP A 107 -9.00 -3.07 -19.48
N LYS A 108 -9.91 -4.05 -19.65
CA LYS A 108 -9.57 -5.42 -20.05
C LYS A 108 -8.83 -5.47 -21.40
N ASN A 109 -9.01 -4.49 -22.28
CA ASN A 109 -8.29 -4.44 -23.55
C ASN A 109 -6.78 -4.21 -23.33
N ASN A 110 -6.41 -3.43 -22.31
CA ASN A 110 -5.01 -3.19 -21.98
C ASN A 110 -4.34 -4.47 -21.46
N HIS A 111 -5.09 -5.36 -20.79
CA HIS A 111 -4.57 -6.65 -20.32
C HIS A 111 -4.11 -7.56 -21.47
N ASN A 112 -4.58 -7.35 -22.70
CA ASN A 112 -4.16 -8.16 -23.87
C ASN A 112 -2.72 -7.84 -24.32
N LEU A 113 -2.12 -6.78 -23.80
CA LEU A 113 -0.72 -6.41 -24.07
C LEU A 113 0.27 -7.23 -23.24
N TYR A 114 -0.21 -8.03 -22.29
CA TYR A 114 0.61 -8.74 -21.32
C TYR A 114 0.33 -10.25 -21.40
N ASP A 115 1.40 -11.04 -21.26
CA ASP A 115 1.33 -12.51 -21.23
C ASP A 115 0.66 -12.99 -19.93
N LYS A 116 0.90 -12.32 -18.80
CA LYS A 116 0.13 -12.47 -17.55
C LYS A 116 -0.07 -11.14 -16.84
N CYS A 117 -1.16 -11.05 -16.08
CA CYS A 117 -1.44 -9.94 -15.18
C CYS A 117 -1.54 -10.44 -13.74
N PHE A 118 -1.15 -9.62 -12.78
CA PHE A 118 -1.25 -9.87 -11.35
C PHE A 118 -2.11 -8.78 -10.75
N THR A 119 -3.15 -9.17 -10.01
CA THR A 119 -4.09 -8.22 -9.40
C THR A 119 -4.51 -8.68 -8.01
N TRP A 120 -4.74 -7.72 -7.12
CA TRP A 120 -5.39 -7.97 -5.83
C TRP A 120 -6.91 -7.97 -5.95
N ASN A 121 -7.49 -7.60 -7.10
CA ASN A 121 -8.93 -7.54 -7.31
C ASN A 121 -9.46 -8.88 -7.85
N ASP A 122 -10.25 -9.60 -7.04
CA ASP A 122 -10.79 -10.93 -7.38
C ASP A 122 -11.68 -10.94 -8.63
N TYR A 123 -12.29 -9.81 -8.98
CA TYR A 123 -13.19 -9.72 -10.14
C TYR A 123 -12.52 -10.11 -11.47
N PHE A 124 -11.21 -9.87 -11.60
CA PHE A 124 -10.47 -10.17 -12.84
C PHE A 124 -9.75 -11.52 -12.80
N VAL A 125 -9.62 -12.15 -11.63
CA VAL A 125 -8.78 -13.34 -11.47
C VAL A 125 -9.40 -14.52 -12.20
N ASP A 126 -8.61 -15.15 -13.07
CA ASP A 126 -8.95 -16.40 -13.75
C ASP A 126 -8.07 -17.58 -13.30
N GLY A 127 -7.00 -17.32 -12.54
CA GLY A 127 -6.10 -18.33 -12.01
C GLY A 127 -5.06 -18.86 -13.00
N GLU A 128 -5.09 -18.41 -14.25
CA GLU A 128 -4.19 -18.87 -15.32
C GLU A 128 -3.40 -17.70 -15.93
N ARG A 129 -4.11 -16.70 -16.48
CA ARG A 129 -3.54 -15.51 -17.12
C ARG A 129 -3.57 -14.31 -16.18
N ILE A 130 -4.60 -14.19 -15.37
CA ILE A 130 -4.76 -13.14 -14.37
C ILE A 130 -4.69 -13.80 -12.98
N ILE A 131 -3.55 -13.58 -12.33
CA ILE A 131 -3.16 -14.23 -11.08
C ILE A 131 -3.50 -13.33 -9.90
N LYS A 132 -4.13 -13.92 -8.87
CA LYS A 132 -4.36 -13.23 -7.59
C LYS A 132 -3.05 -13.02 -6.86
N TYR A 133 -2.86 -11.84 -6.31
CA TYR A 133 -1.85 -11.58 -5.30
C TYR A 133 -2.38 -10.62 -4.22
N CYS A 134 -1.60 -10.37 -3.18
CA CYS A 134 -1.87 -9.30 -2.22
C CYS A 134 -0.72 -8.29 -2.29
N ILE A 135 -1.01 -7.00 -2.10
CA ILE A 135 0.02 -5.98 -2.00
C ILE A 135 0.87 -6.31 -0.76
N GLY A 136 2.13 -6.66 -0.98
CA GLY A 136 3.03 -7.05 0.10
C GLY A 136 3.47 -5.85 0.95
N ASN A 137 3.91 -6.11 2.17
CA ASN A 137 4.57 -5.16 3.03
C ASN A 137 5.69 -5.84 3.86
N LYS A 138 6.52 -5.05 4.52
CA LYS A 138 7.52 -5.50 5.49
C LYS A 138 6.86 -5.78 6.82
N LEU A 139 6.24 -6.96 6.94
CA LEU A 139 5.60 -7.38 8.18
C LEU A 139 6.63 -7.57 9.29
N GLN A 140 6.32 -7.02 10.47
CA GLN A 140 7.15 -7.04 11.66
C GLN A 140 6.27 -7.33 12.88
N ASN A 141 6.93 -7.70 13.98
CA ASN A 141 6.25 -7.82 15.26
C ASN A 141 5.72 -6.47 15.72
N ILE A 142 4.58 -6.48 16.40
CA ILE A 142 3.97 -5.31 17.01
C ILE A 142 4.93 -4.63 17.99
N MET A 143 5.07 -3.31 17.88
CA MET A 143 5.73 -2.47 18.88
C MET A 143 4.77 -2.28 20.06
N LEU A 144 5.01 -3.00 21.15
CA LEU A 144 4.14 -2.95 22.31
C LEU A 144 4.36 -1.67 23.12
N SER A 145 3.26 -1.00 23.43
CA SER A 145 3.15 0.09 24.40
C SER A 145 1.86 -0.11 25.19
N THR A 146 1.90 0.19 26.49
CA THR A 146 0.75 0.15 27.40
C THR A 146 -0.25 1.27 27.11
N PHE A 147 -1.47 1.13 27.64
CA PHE A 147 -2.51 2.15 27.51
C PHE A 147 -2.11 3.51 28.10
N GLU A 148 -1.32 3.50 29.18
CA GLU A 148 -0.84 4.67 29.90
C GLU A 148 0.36 5.36 29.23
N GLU A 149 1.12 4.63 28.41
CA GLU A 149 2.27 5.19 27.67
C GLU A 149 1.85 6.01 26.44
N LYS A 150 0.59 5.89 26.00
CA LYS A 150 0.08 6.67 24.87
C LYS A 150 -0.05 8.14 25.24
N GLU A 151 0.62 8.99 24.46
CA GLU A 151 0.73 10.44 24.66
C GLU A 151 -0.58 11.17 24.33
N LYS A 152 -1.33 10.69 23.32
CA LYS A 152 -2.55 11.35 22.84
C LYS A 152 -3.58 10.35 22.29
N LEU A 153 -4.83 10.79 22.14
CA LEU A 153 -5.94 9.95 21.68
C LEU A 153 -5.75 9.47 20.24
N ALA A 154 -5.63 10.38 19.27
CA ALA A 154 -5.61 10.01 17.86
C ALA A 154 -4.62 10.81 17.00
N CYS A 155 -4.20 10.24 15.89
CA CYS A 155 -3.48 10.98 14.84
C CYS A 155 -3.87 10.55 13.43
N MET A 156 -3.42 11.33 12.46
CA MET A 156 -3.46 10.96 11.05
C MET A 156 -2.12 11.32 10.38
N ILE A 157 -1.54 10.38 9.64
CA ILE A 157 -0.37 10.63 8.79
C ILE A 157 -0.81 10.50 7.33
N CYS A 158 -1.04 11.61 6.64
CA CYS A 158 -1.49 11.61 5.26
C CYS A 158 -0.96 12.82 4.48
N GLY A 159 -0.81 12.68 3.16
CA GLY A 159 -0.52 13.82 2.29
C GLY A 159 -1.79 14.60 1.97
N ASN A 160 -1.67 15.93 1.88
CA ASN A 160 -2.73 16.78 1.35
C ASN A 160 -2.87 16.55 -0.15
N LYS A 161 -3.82 15.70 -0.53
CA LYS A 161 -4.14 15.36 -1.92
C LYS A 161 -5.64 15.51 -2.12
N MET A 162 -6.05 15.68 -3.37
CA MET A 162 -7.45 15.69 -3.77
C MET A 162 -7.62 14.90 -5.06
N VAL A 163 -8.71 14.16 -5.14
CA VAL A 163 -9.16 13.47 -6.35
C VAL A 163 -10.65 13.73 -6.50
N ASN A 164 -11.12 14.00 -7.72
CA ASN A 164 -12.54 14.20 -7.97
C ASN A 164 -13.22 12.86 -8.30
N HIS A 165 -13.67 12.14 -7.27
CA HIS A 165 -14.41 10.89 -7.45
C HIS A 165 -15.31 10.60 -6.24
N PRO A 166 -16.57 10.14 -6.36
CA PRO A 166 -17.46 9.97 -5.20
C PRO A 166 -17.01 8.93 -4.16
N LYS A 167 -16.13 8.01 -4.55
CA LYS A 167 -15.56 6.97 -3.68
C LYS A 167 -14.17 7.29 -3.13
N GLU A 168 -13.61 8.45 -3.46
CA GLU A 168 -12.34 8.88 -2.86
C GLU A 168 -12.49 9.11 -1.36
N LEU A 169 -11.39 8.98 -0.62
CA LEU A 169 -11.35 9.18 0.83
C LEU A 169 -10.50 10.38 1.26
N TYR A 170 -9.99 11.20 0.34
CA TYR A 170 -9.26 12.42 0.70
C TYR A 170 -10.19 13.47 1.31
N SER A 171 -11.41 13.67 0.77
CA SER A 171 -12.39 14.55 1.42
C SER A 171 -12.78 14.04 2.80
N GLU A 172 -12.84 12.72 2.97
CA GLU A 172 -13.16 12.12 4.26
C GLU A 172 -12.05 12.34 5.29
N ARG A 173 -10.78 12.21 4.87
CA ARG A 173 -9.63 12.60 5.72
C ARG A 173 -9.73 14.06 6.14
N LEU A 174 -10.10 14.95 5.22
CA LEU A 174 -10.27 16.37 5.51
C LEU A 174 -11.40 16.62 6.53
N LYS A 175 -12.55 15.94 6.39
CA LYS A 175 -13.65 16.02 7.38
C LYS A 175 -13.20 15.59 8.77
N ALA A 176 -12.47 14.48 8.89
CA ALA A 176 -11.92 14.03 10.16
C ALA A 176 -10.98 15.10 10.76
N ILE A 177 -10.04 15.60 9.95
CA ILE A 177 -9.08 16.63 10.36
C ILE A 177 -9.82 17.88 10.87
N GLU A 178 -10.73 18.44 10.07
CA GLU A 178 -11.48 19.65 10.42
C GLU A 178 -12.35 19.44 11.67
N PHE A 179 -12.98 18.27 11.81
CA PHE A 179 -13.75 17.94 13.01
C PHE A 179 -12.87 17.96 14.27
N PHE A 180 -11.74 17.26 14.26
CA PHE A 180 -10.85 17.21 15.41
C PHE A 180 -10.21 18.56 15.70
N GLU A 181 -9.77 19.28 14.68
CA GLU A 181 -9.21 20.61 14.86
C GLU A 181 -10.23 21.55 15.50
N ASN A 182 -11.48 21.57 15.02
CA ASN A 182 -12.48 22.50 15.53
C ASN A 182 -12.97 22.17 16.94
N ASN A 183 -13.06 20.88 17.30
CA ASN A 183 -13.72 20.47 18.54
C ASN A 183 -12.75 19.93 19.61
N TYR A 184 -11.70 19.19 19.22
CA TYR A 184 -10.83 18.43 20.11
C TYR A 184 -9.33 18.51 19.73
N PRO A 185 -8.75 19.71 19.56
CA PRO A 185 -7.39 19.86 19.04
C PRO A 185 -6.30 19.28 19.96
N GLU A 186 -6.58 19.18 21.26
CA GLU A 186 -5.67 18.57 22.24
C GLU A 186 -5.64 17.04 22.14
N ASP A 187 -6.65 16.42 21.54
CA ASP A 187 -6.77 14.96 21.38
C ASP A 187 -6.34 14.45 19.99
N PHE A 188 -5.97 15.35 19.07
CA PHE A 188 -5.54 14.98 17.71
C PHE A 188 -4.24 15.67 17.25
N ASP A 189 -3.44 14.95 16.46
CA ASP A 189 -2.32 15.52 15.69
C ASP A 189 -2.37 15.07 14.22
N LEU A 190 -2.00 16.00 13.33
CA LEU A 190 -1.89 15.78 11.89
C LEU A 190 -0.44 15.80 11.45
N TYR A 191 -0.06 14.85 10.60
CA TYR A 191 1.26 14.75 10.01
C TYR A 191 1.19 14.48 8.51
N GLY A 192 2.27 14.80 7.80
CA GLY A 192 2.44 14.49 6.39
C GLY A 192 2.86 15.70 5.56
N PHE A 193 2.83 15.57 4.24
CA PHE A 193 3.28 16.61 3.31
C PHE A 193 2.10 17.37 2.69
N GLY A 194 2.37 18.60 2.23
CA GLY A 194 1.37 19.43 1.53
C GLY A 194 0.37 20.13 2.46
N TRP A 195 0.55 20.04 3.77
CA TRP A 195 -0.26 20.76 4.75
C TRP A 195 0.35 22.12 5.10
N ASP A 196 -0.53 23.09 5.34
CA ASP A 196 -0.18 24.45 5.73
C ASP A 196 -0.40 24.63 7.23
N LYS A 197 0.66 24.96 7.97
CA LYS A 197 0.62 25.11 9.43
C LYS A 197 -0.27 26.28 9.88
N ASP A 198 -0.41 27.30 9.04
CA ASP A 198 -1.27 28.46 9.36
C ASP A 198 -2.75 28.14 9.18
N LYS A 199 -3.08 27.07 8.43
CA LYS A 199 -4.45 26.60 8.21
C LYS A 199 -4.84 25.44 9.11
N HIS A 200 -3.86 24.60 9.49
CA HIS A 200 -4.09 23.39 10.27
C HIS A 200 -3.30 23.45 11.59
N LYS A 201 -3.98 23.84 12.66
CA LYS A 201 -3.38 24.02 13.99
C LYS A 201 -2.92 22.70 14.63
N CYS A 202 -3.48 21.56 14.22
CA CYS A 202 -3.03 20.25 14.67
C CYS A 202 -1.85 19.72 13.84
N TYR A 203 -1.40 20.45 12.80
CA TYR A 203 -0.28 20.01 11.96
C TYR A 203 1.06 20.07 12.71
N LYS A 204 1.75 18.93 12.74
CA LYS A 204 3.04 18.73 13.42
C LYS A 204 4.23 18.53 12.48
N GLY A 205 4.02 18.58 11.17
CA GLY A 205 5.08 18.49 10.17
C GLY A 205 5.16 17.13 9.45
N MET A 206 6.26 16.93 8.74
CA MET A 206 6.61 15.65 8.12
C MET A 206 7.17 14.66 9.14
N VAL A 207 7.02 13.37 8.83
CA VAL A 207 7.44 12.26 9.70
C VAL A 207 8.58 11.51 9.05
N LYS A 208 9.60 11.17 9.85
CA LYS A 208 10.73 10.34 9.41
C LYS A 208 10.42 8.84 9.51
N THR A 209 9.89 8.41 10.66
CA THR A 209 9.49 7.02 10.92
C THR A 209 8.02 7.03 11.34
N LYS A 210 7.12 6.44 10.56
CA LYS A 210 5.69 6.44 10.91
C LYS A 210 5.44 5.58 12.13
N THR A 211 6.10 4.43 12.23
CA THR A 211 5.98 3.51 13.37
C THR A 211 6.23 4.21 14.71
N ASP A 212 7.29 5.03 14.79
CA ASP A 212 7.64 5.80 16.00
C ASP A 212 6.59 6.87 16.36
N ILE A 213 5.92 7.43 15.34
CA ILE A 213 4.87 8.42 15.56
C ILE A 213 3.59 7.74 15.97
N TYR A 214 3.12 6.74 15.22
CA TYR A 214 1.89 6.04 15.53
C TYR A 214 1.91 5.43 16.94
N SER A 215 3.03 4.86 17.38
CA SER A 215 3.15 4.22 18.69
C SER A 215 2.84 5.14 19.88
N LYS A 216 2.84 6.47 19.68
CA LYS A 216 2.45 7.48 20.69
C LYS A 216 0.94 7.65 20.85
N TYR A 217 0.12 7.12 19.94
CA TYR A 217 -1.32 7.36 19.92
C TYR A 217 -2.11 6.09 20.24
N LYS A 218 -3.30 6.23 20.82
CA LYS A 218 -4.22 5.11 21.02
C LYS A 218 -4.85 4.67 19.69
N PHE A 219 -5.21 5.64 18.86
CA PHE A 219 -5.84 5.41 17.57
C PHE A 219 -5.10 6.13 16.44
N ALA A 220 -5.19 5.59 15.23
CA ALA A 220 -4.70 6.27 14.04
C ALA A 220 -5.66 6.11 12.87
N PHE A 221 -5.98 7.22 12.20
CA PHE A 221 -6.73 7.19 10.95
C PHE A 221 -5.82 6.75 9.81
N CYS A 222 -6.13 5.62 9.18
CA CYS A 222 -5.31 5.04 8.11
C CYS A 222 -6.13 4.64 6.89
N TYR A 223 -7.08 5.49 6.50
CA TYR A 223 -7.95 5.27 5.34
C TYR A 223 -7.15 5.03 4.06
N GLU A 224 -7.63 4.11 3.23
CA GLU A 224 -7.16 4.00 1.86
C GLU A 224 -7.45 5.26 1.05
N ASN A 225 -6.97 5.31 -0.18
CA ASN A 225 -7.26 6.45 -1.07
C ASN A 225 -8.72 6.46 -1.55
N ALA A 226 -9.39 5.31 -1.45
CA ALA A 226 -10.79 5.14 -1.83
C ALA A 226 -11.46 4.04 -1.01
N LYS A 227 -12.79 4.09 -0.94
CA LYS A 227 -13.65 3.10 -0.27
C LYS A 227 -14.35 2.18 -1.26
N GLU A 228 -14.88 1.08 -0.74
CA GLU A 228 -15.69 0.11 -1.49
C GLU A 228 -14.93 -0.54 -2.66
N ILE A 229 -13.64 -0.82 -2.43
CA ILE A 229 -12.76 -1.51 -3.37
C ILE A 229 -12.30 -2.80 -2.71
N GLU A 230 -12.90 -3.92 -3.11
CA GLU A 230 -12.61 -5.23 -2.53
C GLU A 230 -11.19 -5.69 -2.89
N GLY A 231 -10.48 -6.28 -1.91
CA GLY A 231 -9.09 -6.71 -2.07
C GLY A 231 -8.03 -5.61 -1.92
N TYR A 232 -8.41 -4.32 -1.88
CA TYR A 232 -7.46 -3.21 -1.79
C TYR A 232 -7.04 -2.94 -0.35
N VAL A 233 -5.98 -3.61 0.09
CA VAL A 233 -5.32 -3.39 1.38
C VAL A 233 -3.86 -3.07 1.12
N THR A 234 -3.43 -1.88 1.52
CA THR A 234 -2.09 -1.35 1.24
C THR A 234 -1.25 -1.23 2.51
N GLU A 235 -0.10 -0.55 2.44
CA GLU A 235 0.81 -0.31 3.56
C GLU A 235 0.13 0.37 4.76
N LYS A 236 -0.93 1.16 4.53
CA LYS A 236 -1.47 2.11 5.51
C LYS A 236 -1.92 1.45 6.80
N ILE A 237 -2.67 0.35 6.71
CA ILE A 237 -3.14 -0.33 7.91
C ILE A 237 -2.02 -1.10 8.60
N TRP A 238 -1.08 -1.67 7.83
CA TRP A 238 0.06 -2.39 8.38
C TRP A 238 0.97 -1.48 9.20
N ASP A 239 1.24 -0.25 8.73
CA ASP A 239 2.02 0.76 9.47
C ASP A 239 1.42 1.03 10.86
N VAL A 240 0.08 1.02 10.97
CA VAL A 240 -0.63 1.25 12.24
C VAL A 240 -0.62 0.01 13.12
N LEU A 241 -0.98 -1.16 12.57
CA LEU A 241 -1.03 -2.43 13.32
C LEU A 241 0.34 -2.75 13.94
N MET A 242 1.42 -2.62 13.18
CA MET A 242 2.78 -2.90 13.65
C MET A 242 3.26 -1.89 14.71
N SER A 243 2.66 -0.70 14.80
CA SER A 243 3.02 0.32 15.80
C SER A 243 2.37 0.14 17.18
N GLY A 244 1.54 -0.89 17.36
CA GLY A 244 0.78 -1.07 18.60
C GLY A 244 -0.31 -0.03 18.80
N THR A 245 -0.95 0.38 17.71
CA THR A 245 -1.98 1.44 17.68
C THR A 245 -3.24 0.88 17.03
N ILE A 246 -4.41 1.30 17.50
CA ILE A 246 -5.68 0.81 16.97
C ILE A 246 -6.01 1.58 15.67
N PRO A 247 -6.13 0.91 14.51
CA PRO A 247 -6.50 1.56 13.27
C PRO A 247 -7.96 2.00 13.29
N ILE A 248 -8.24 3.21 12.80
CA ILE A 248 -9.57 3.64 12.37
C ILE A 248 -9.60 3.49 10.86
N TYR A 249 -10.44 2.59 10.38
CA TYR A 249 -10.36 2.10 9.00
C TYR A 249 -11.75 1.89 8.41
N TYR A 250 -11.83 1.94 7.08
CA TYR A 250 -13.06 1.61 6.36
C TYR A 250 -13.27 0.10 6.33
N LYS A 251 -14.52 -0.34 6.57
CA LYS A 251 -14.89 -1.76 6.49
C LYS A 251 -14.30 -2.45 5.26
N THR A 252 -13.64 -3.58 5.49
CA THR A 252 -13.16 -4.48 4.43
C THR A 252 -13.50 -5.93 4.77
N LYS A 253 -13.59 -6.77 3.75
CA LYS A 253 -13.74 -8.24 3.89
C LYS A 253 -12.40 -8.94 4.09
N GLU A 254 -11.30 -8.24 3.81
CA GLU A 254 -9.95 -8.83 3.80
C GLU A 254 -9.33 -9.02 5.17
N LEU A 255 -9.83 -8.31 6.18
CA LEU A 255 -9.25 -8.23 7.51
C LEU A 255 -10.32 -8.46 8.59
N PRO A 256 -9.97 -9.11 9.71
CA PRO A 256 -10.92 -9.35 10.79
C PRO A 256 -11.35 -8.06 11.48
N ASP A 257 -12.61 -7.95 11.88
CA ASP A 257 -13.15 -6.75 12.54
C ASP A 257 -12.55 -6.49 13.95
N SER A 258 -11.86 -7.48 14.50
CA SER A 258 -11.29 -7.43 15.84
C SER A 258 -9.96 -6.66 15.93
N ILE A 259 -9.39 -6.24 14.79
CA ILE A 259 -8.08 -5.55 14.73
C ILE A 259 -8.17 -4.08 14.33
N TYR A 260 -9.37 -3.55 14.07
CA TYR A 260 -9.57 -2.14 13.73
C TYR A 260 -10.96 -1.64 14.15
N VAL A 261 -11.08 -0.33 14.31
CA VAL A 261 -12.35 0.37 14.48
C VAL A 261 -12.93 0.69 13.10
N ASP A 262 -14.05 0.06 12.76
CA ASP A 262 -14.78 0.30 11.52
C ASP A 262 -15.52 1.64 11.58
N ILE A 263 -15.07 2.61 10.78
CA ILE A 263 -15.67 3.95 10.71
C ILE A 263 -17.13 3.91 10.21
N CYS A 264 -17.51 2.90 9.43
CA CYS A 264 -18.87 2.78 8.89
C CYS A 264 -19.93 2.48 9.97
N LYS A 265 -19.51 2.20 11.22
CA LYS A 265 -20.42 1.95 12.35
C LYS A 265 -20.87 3.23 13.07
N PHE A 266 -20.40 4.40 12.64
CA PHE A 266 -20.69 5.69 13.27
C PHE A 266 -21.37 6.61 12.27
N ASP A 267 -22.43 7.30 12.70
CA ASP A 267 -23.16 8.22 11.83
C ASP A 267 -22.36 9.52 11.57
N ASN A 268 -21.45 9.85 12.49
CA ASN A 268 -20.64 11.07 12.44
C ASN A 268 -19.37 10.95 13.31
N TYR A 269 -18.43 11.89 13.14
CA TYR A 269 -17.18 11.91 13.91
C TYR A 269 -17.36 12.19 15.40
N GLN A 270 -18.49 12.79 15.82
CA GLN A 270 -18.77 13.01 17.24
C GLN A 270 -19.03 11.69 17.97
N GLU A 271 -19.78 10.78 17.35
CA GLU A 271 -20.00 9.43 17.87
C GLU A 271 -18.72 8.62 17.90
N LEU A 272 -17.91 8.66 16.83
CA LEU A 272 -16.59 8.04 16.81
C LEU A 272 -15.71 8.58 17.95
N TYR A 273 -15.65 9.90 18.12
CA TYR A 273 -14.87 10.51 19.19
C TYR A 273 -15.34 10.06 20.57
N ASN A 274 -16.65 10.06 20.82
CA ASN A 274 -17.21 9.58 22.09
C ASN A 274 -16.87 8.12 22.34
N TYR A 275 -16.91 7.27 21.30
CA TYR A 275 -16.49 5.88 21.40
C TYR A 275 -15.01 5.75 21.76
N MET A 276 -14.11 6.44 21.05
CA MET A 276 -12.68 6.39 21.32
C MET A 276 -12.32 6.94 22.71
N LYS A 277 -12.94 8.05 23.12
CA LYS A 277 -12.65 8.71 24.40
C LYS A 277 -13.08 7.87 25.60
N ASN A 278 -14.19 7.13 25.45
CA ASN A 278 -14.74 6.29 26.50
C ASN A 278 -14.24 4.83 26.45
N MET A 279 -13.34 4.48 25.52
CA MET A 279 -12.77 3.14 25.44
C MET A 279 -12.02 2.80 26.72
N THR A 280 -12.40 1.70 27.37
CA THR A 280 -11.75 1.25 28.60
C THR A 280 -10.37 0.68 28.31
N LYS A 281 -9.51 0.63 29.32
CA LYS A 281 -8.21 -0.04 29.22
C LYS A 281 -8.35 -1.50 28.77
N ASN A 282 -9.34 -2.22 29.31
CA ASN A 282 -9.57 -3.62 28.98
C ASN A 282 -9.95 -3.80 27.50
N ASP A 283 -10.84 -2.95 26.97
CA ASP A 283 -11.24 -3.00 25.56
C ASP A 283 -10.07 -2.64 24.64
N TYR A 284 -9.27 -1.65 25.01
CA TYR A 284 -8.06 -1.28 24.29
C TYR A 284 -7.05 -2.44 24.26
N GLU A 285 -6.76 -3.04 25.42
CA GLU A 285 -5.82 -4.17 25.52
C GLU A 285 -6.33 -5.39 24.75
N LEU A 286 -7.65 -5.61 24.70
CA LEU A 286 -8.24 -6.64 23.86
C LEU A 286 -7.96 -6.40 22.37
N PHE A 287 -8.11 -5.17 21.87
CA PHE A 287 -7.71 -4.84 20.49
C PHE A 287 -6.23 -5.10 20.25
N ILE A 288 -5.34 -4.64 21.15
CA ILE A 288 -3.90 -4.85 21.00
C ILE A 288 -3.52 -6.33 20.98
N ASN A 289 -4.15 -7.15 21.82
CA ASN A 289 -3.95 -8.61 21.80
C ASN A 289 -4.44 -9.23 20.49
N ASN A 290 -5.62 -8.85 19.99
CA ASN A 290 -6.13 -9.33 18.70
C ASN A 290 -5.20 -8.95 17.54
N ILE A 291 -4.66 -7.72 17.54
CA ILE A 291 -3.69 -7.26 16.54
C ILE A 291 -2.43 -8.11 16.60
N LYS A 292 -1.90 -8.33 17.81
CA LYS A 292 -0.71 -9.18 18.03
C LYS A 292 -0.95 -10.60 17.54
N ASP A 293 -2.07 -11.20 17.86
CA ASP A 293 -2.40 -12.57 17.46
C ASP A 293 -2.55 -12.66 15.93
N TYR A 294 -3.19 -11.67 15.30
CA TYR A 294 -3.32 -11.62 13.85
C TYR A 294 -1.97 -11.48 13.15
N LEU A 295 -1.09 -10.59 13.62
CA LEU A 295 0.25 -10.39 13.04
C LEU A 295 1.15 -11.64 13.17
N ASN A 296 0.86 -12.53 14.14
CA ASN A 296 1.55 -13.82 14.30
C ASN A 296 0.86 -14.99 13.59
N SER A 297 -0.28 -14.75 12.93
CA SER A 297 -1.06 -15.79 12.28
C SER A 297 -0.49 -16.20 10.91
N GLU A 298 -0.85 -17.39 10.45
CA GLU A 298 -0.54 -17.82 9.08
C GLU A 298 -1.26 -16.97 8.02
N GLU A 299 -2.43 -16.43 8.35
CA GLU A 299 -3.26 -15.67 7.41
C GLU A 299 -2.55 -14.40 6.92
N VAL A 300 -1.91 -13.66 7.85
CA VAL A 300 -1.25 -12.39 7.51
C VAL A 300 -0.07 -12.58 6.55
N LYS A 301 0.51 -13.79 6.47
CA LYS A 301 1.68 -14.07 5.62
C LYS A 301 1.43 -13.76 4.15
N ARG A 302 0.18 -13.82 3.68
CA ARG A 302 -0.20 -13.44 2.31
C ARG A 302 0.13 -11.98 1.97
N TYR A 303 0.24 -11.12 2.99
CA TYR A 303 0.62 -9.71 2.87
C TYR A 303 2.13 -9.45 3.09
N SER A 304 2.96 -10.49 3.19
CA SER A 304 4.42 -10.29 3.27
C SER A 304 5.02 -9.97 1.91
N GLY A 305 6.10 -9.18 1.89
CA GLY A 305 6.90 -8.93 0.69
C GLY A 305 7.47 -10.21 0.09
N GLU A 306 7.79 -11.20 0.92
CA GLU A 306 8.28 -12.52 0.53
C GLU A 306 7.20 -13.34 -0.17
N TYR A 307 5.97 -13.36 0.33
CA TYR A 307 4.85 -14.03 -0.31
C TYR A 307 4.49 -13.36 -1.63
N PHE A 308 4.43 -12.02 -1.66
CA PHE A 308 4.30 -11.23 -2.89
C PHE A 308 5.32 -11.66 -3.95
N ALA A 309 6.60 -11.68 -3.59
CA ALA A 309 7.68 -12.03 -4.51
C ALA A 309 7.60 -13.48 -4.98
N LYS A 310 7.28 -14.41 -4.08
CA LYS A 310 7.09 -15.82 -4.40
C LYS A 310 5.95 -16.02 -5.41
N THR A 311 4.80 -15.39 -5.20
CA THR A 311 3.65 -15.49 -6.12
C THR A 311 4.01 -15.04 -7.54
N ILE A 312 4.79 -13.96 -7.67
CA ILE A 312 5.26 -13.49 -8.97
C ILE A 312 6.21 -14.51 -9.60
N ILE A 313 7.25 -14.90 -8.87
CA ILE A 313 8.29 -15.83 -9.34
C ILE A 313 7.71 -17.15 -9.81
N ASP A 314 6.82 -17.76 -9.03
CA ASP A 314 6.18 -19.05 -9.36
C ASP A 314 5.32 -19.00 -10.63
N ASN A 315 4.98 -17.79 -11.10
CA ASN A 315 4.12 -17.58 -12.25
C ASN A 315 4.85 -17.04 -13.48
N ILE A 316 6.11 -16.62 -13.35
CA ILE A 316 6.90 -16.10 -14.47
C ILE A 316 8.10 -16.96 -14.84
N ILE A 317 8.64 -17.77 -13.91
CA ILE A 317 9.81 -18.66 -14.12
C ILE A 317 9.37 -20.12 -14.25
#